data_AF-A0A7V6PFN3-F1
#
_entry.id   AF-A0A7V6PFN3-F1
#
_cell.length_a   1.000
_cell.length_b   1.000
_cell.length_c   1.000
_cell.angle_alpha   90.00
_cell.angle_beta   90.00
_cell.angle_gamma   90.00
#
_symmetry.space_group_name_H-M   'P 1'
#
loop_
_entity.id
_entity.type
_entity.pdbx_description
1 polymer ?
#
loop_
_entity_poly.entity_id
_entity_poly.type
_entity_poly.pdbx_seq_one_letter_code
_entity_poly.pdbx_strand_id
1 'polypeptide(L)'
;RQANIRILSAARLEQQIGADGATWLDRRLVMPDTNDLAPTGFGQQVREAMDRRREHHIDHGDAAPGPNGGTFYRRNFLATLRAREIERIGGEMAATRNLPFRAATDGETVSGKFTGIIQLSSGKFAVVEQSHEFTLVPWRPVIDRRLGREVSGVVRGGSVSWQLGRQRGLGL
;
A
#
# COMPACT_ATOMS: atom_id res chain seq x y z
N ARG A 1 -1.54 27.25 21.11
CA ARG A 1 -1.08 26.61 19.85
C ARG A 1 -1.54 25.15 19.89
N GLN A 2 -2.56 24.76 19.13
CA GLN A 2 -2.96 23.34 19.05
C GLN A 2 -1.95 22.62 18.17
N ALA A 3 -1.27 21.60 18.72
CA ALA A 3 -0.44 20.71 17.92
C ALA A 3 -1.36 19.73 17.18
N ASN A 4 -1.25 19.66 15.85
CA ASN A 4 -1.94 18.65 15.06
C ASN A 4 -1.05 17.40 15.01
N ILE A 5 -1.53 16.30 15.58
CA ILE A 5 -0.82 15.01 15.59
C ILE A 5 -1.35 14.17 14.43
N ARG A 6 -0.46 13.75 13.53
CA ARG A 6 -0.78 12.85 12.41
C ARG A 6 0.03 11.58 12.52
N ILE A 7 -0.64 10.43 12.45
CA ILE A 7 0.00 9.12 12.35
C ILE A 7 0.41 8.89 10.89
N LEU A 8 1.71 8.68 10.65
CA LEU A 8 2.27 8.44 9.31
C LEU A 8 2.38 6.94 8.97
N SER A 9 2.58 6.10 10.00
CA SER A 9 2.57 4.64 9.93
C SER A 9 2.16 4.10 11.30
N ALA A 10 1.34 3.05 11.31
CA ALA A 10 1.02 2.32 12.54
C ALA A 10 2.10 1.27 12.90
N ALA A 11 2.98 0.93 11.95
CA ALA A 11 4.05 -0.03 12.14
C ALA A 11 5.28 0.61 12.80
N ARG A 12 5.94 -0.14 13.69
CA ARG A 12 7.21 0.28 14.32
C ARG A 12 8.31 0.42 13.27
N LEU A 13 9.38 1.18 13.57
CA LEU A 13 10.48 1.39 12.63
C LEU A 13 11.12 0.06 12.21
N GLU A 14 11.33 -0.84 13.16
CA GLU A 14 11.95 -2.16 12.94
C GLU A 14 11.13 -3.00 11.96
N GLN A 15 9.80 -2.93 12.06
CA GLN A 15 8.89 -3.63 11.14
C GLN A 15 8.95 -3.04 9.73
N GLN A 16 9.20 -1.74 9.60
CA GLN A 16 9.31 -1.08 8.30
C GLN A 16 10.66 -1.34 7.63
N ILE A 17 11.74 -1.52 8.40
CA ILE A 17 13.09 -1.77 7.85
C ILE A 17 13.10 -3.05 7.00
N GLY A 18 12.49 -4.12 7.51
CA GLY A 18 12.49 -5.44 6.86
C GLY A 18 11.21 -5.80 6.10
N ALA A 19 10.29 -4.85 5.86
CA ALA A 19 9.03 -5.16 5.18
C ALA A 19 9.23 -5.43 3.68
N ASP A 20 8.60 -6.48 3.15
CA ASP A 20 8.67 -6.77 1.71
C ASP A 20 7.94 -5.72 0.85
N GLY A 21 6.93 -5.06 1.43
CA GLY A 21 6.12 -4.06 0.74
C GLY A 21 6.62 -2.63 0.92
N ALA A 22 5.94 -1.69 0.24
CA ALA A 22 6.25 -0.28 0.41
C ALA A 22 5.90 0.16 1.84
N THR A 23 6.70 1.02 2.44
CA THR A 23 6.53 1.52 3.81
C THR A 23 6.51 3.04 3.85
N TRP A 24 6.38 3.63 5.03
CA TRP A 24 6.56 5.07 5.17
C TRP A 24 8.03 5.50 4.96
N LEU A 25 9.00 4.66 5.38
CA LEU A 25 10.42 4.91 5.12
C LEU A 25 10.70 5.05 3.62
N ASP A 26 10.10 4.20 2.79
CA ASP A 26 10.31 4.23 1.34
C ASP A 26 9.78 5.52 0.70
N ARG A 27 8.63 6.01 1.18
CA ARG A 27 8.08 7.31 0.76
C ARG A 27 9.00 8.44 1.18
N ARG A 28 9.63 8.35 2.36
CA ARG A 28 10.58 9.36 2.86
C ARG A 28 11.87 9.37 2.04
N LEU A 29 12.40 8.19 1.70
CA LEU A 29 13.66 8.02 0.95
C LEU A 29 13.62 8.63 -0.45
N VAL A 30 12.45 8.67 -1.09
CA VAL A 30 12.28 9.22 -2.45
C VAL A 30 11.81 10.68 -2.47
N MET A 31 11.66 11.32 -1.31
CA MET A 31 11.28 12.74 -1.23
C MET A 31 12.51 13.66 -1.23
N PRO A 32 12.47 14.83 -1.88
CA PRO A 32 13.64 15.70 -2.05
C PRO A 32 14.21 16.35 -0.78
N ASP A 33 13.45 16.43 0.31
CA ASP A 33 13.84 17.14 1.53
C ASP A 33 13.68 16.29 2.79
N THR A 34 14.81 15.93 3.42
CA THR A 34 14.88 15.14 4.67
C THR A 34 15.21 15.96 5.92
N ASN A 35 15.29 17.29 5.79
CA ASN A 35 15.82 18.16 6.83
C ASN A 35 14.82 18.57 7.93
N ASP A 36 13.69 17.87 8.03
CA ASP A 36 12.67 18.09 9.09
C ASP A 36 12.87 17.17 10.32
N LEU A 37 13.80 16.22 10.23
CA LEU A 37 14.07 15.26 11.31
C LEU A 37 15.02 15.88 12.33
N ALA A 38 14.57 15.98 13.59
CA ALA A 38 15.41 16.44 14.69
C ALA A 38 16.75 15.68 14.74
N PRO A 39 17.90 16.34 15.00
CA PRO A 39 19.22 15.72 14.95
C PRO A 39 19.43 14.62 15.99
N THR A 40 18.66 14.63 17.08
CA THR A 40 18.75 13.66 18.20
C THR A 40 17.38 13.05 18.52
N GLY A 41 17.39 12.02 19.37
CA GLY A 41 16.17 11.35 19.84
C GLY A 41 15.48 10.56 18.73
N PHE A 42 14.15 10.64 18.66
CA PHE A 42 13.38 9.87 17.67
C PHE A 42 13.75 10.24 16.21
N GLY A 43 14.12 11.50 15.93
CA GLY A 43 14.56 11.90 14.60
C GLY A 43 15.86 11.20 14.16
N GLN A 44 16.75 10.90 15.10
CA GLN A 44 17.95 10.09 14.84
C GLN A 44 17.59 8.64 14.54
N GLN A 45 16.70 8.03 15.35
CA GLN A 45 16.23 6.66 15.12
C GLN A 45 15.58 6.50 13.74
N VAL A 46 14.83 7.51 13.27
CA VAL A 46 14.25 7.53 11.93
C VAL A 46 15.33 7.55 10.85
N ARG A 47 16.39 8.37 11.00
CA ARG A 47 17.51 8.38 10.05
C ARG A 47 18.23 7.03 9.99
N GLU A 48 18.55 6.45 11.15
CA GLU A 48 19.16 5.12 11.24
C GLU A 48 18.26 4.05 10.59
N ALA A 49 16.95 4.12 10.79
CA ALA A 49 16.00 3.23 10.13
C ALA A 49 15.94 3.44 8.61
N MET A 50 16.03 4.68 8.13
CA MET A 50 16.11 4.99 6.69
C MET A 50 17.40 4.44 6.07
N ASP A 51 18.52 4.53 6.78
CA ASP A 51 19.82 4.00 6.31
C ASP A 51 19.78 2.47 6.21
N ARG A 52 19.28 1.79 7.24
CA ARG A 52 19.09 0.33 7.21
C ARG A 52 18.08 -0.12 6.16
N ARG A 53 17.01 0.66 5.94
CA ARG A 53 16.02 0.38 4.89
C ARG A 53 16.64 0.53 3.50
N ARG A 54 17.52 1.49 3.29
CA ARG A 54 18.28 1.65 2.04
C ARG A 54 19.18 0.45 1.77
N GLU A 55 19.94 0.00 2.77
CA GLU A 55 20.77 -1.20 2.67
C GLU A 55 19.92 -2.42 2.29
N HIS A 56 18.79 -2.62 2.97
CA HIS A 56 17.84 -3.67 2.63
C HIS A 56 17.41 -3.62 1.15
N HIS A 57 17.10 -2.44 0.60
CA HIS A 57 16.75 -2.32 -0.83
C HIS A 57 17.91 -2.59 -1.77
N ILE A 58 19.14 -2.27 -1.39
CA ILE A 58 20.33 -2.61 -2.18
C ILE A 58 20.52 -4.12 -2.20
N ASP A 59 20.41 -4.78 -1.05
CA ASP A 59 20.54 -6.23 -0.90
C ASP A 59 19.48 -7.00 -1.72
N HIS A 60 18.26 -6.45 -1.80
CA HIS A 60 17.16 -7.03 -2.59
C HIS A 60 17.17 -6.56 -4.06
N GLY A 61 18.17 -5.74 -4.44
CA GLY A 61 18.37 -5.24 -5.80
C GLY A 61 17.38 -4.14 -6.24
N ASP A 62 16.52 -3.66 -5.35
CA ASP A 62 15.54 -2.59 -5.61
C ASP A 62 16.14 -1.18 -5.59
N ALA A 63 17.36 -1.05 -5.08
CA ALA A 63 18.18 0.14 -5.12
C ALA A 63 19.63 -0.17 -5.50
N ALA A 64 20.38 0.86 -5.90
CA ALA A 64 21.81 0.79 -6.15
C ALA A 64 22.53 1.97 -5.49
N PRO A 65 23.79 1.80 -5.04
CA PRO A 65 24.62 2.90 -4.58
C PRO A 65 24.75 3.99 -5.65
N GLY A 66 24.57 5.24 -5.24
CA GLY A 66 24.79 6.42 -6.08
C GLY A 66 26.07 7.17 -5.71
N PRO A 67 26.46 8.18 -6.50
CA PRO A 67 27.60 9.03 -6.18
C PRO A 67 27.35 9.81 -4.89
N ASN A 68 28.43 10.16 -4.18
CA ASN A 68 28.42 11.00 -2.98
C ASN A 68 27.49 10.49 -1.86
N GLY A 69 27.35 9.17 -1.71
CA GLY A 69 26.48 8.57 -0.69
C GLY A 69 24.98 8.61 -1.03
N GLY A 70 24.63 8.99 -2.26
CA GLY A 70 23.27 8.92 -2.77
C GLY A 70 22.79 7.48 -3.02
N THR A 71 21.53 7.34 -3.40
CA THR A 71 20.94 6.03 -3.75
C THR A 71 20.04 6.19 -4.95
N PHE A 72 20.21 5.31 -5.94
CA PHE A 72 19.31 5.21 -7.07
C PHE A 72 18.26 4.14 -6.80
N TYR A 73 16.99 4.54 -6.79
CA TYR A 73 15.86 3.62 -6.72
C TYR A 73 15.37 3.28 -8.13
N ARG A 74 14.83 2.07 -8.30
CA ARG A 74 14.19 1.68 -9.57
C ARG A 74 13.06 2.65 -9.95
N ARG A 75 12.81 2.79 -11.25
CA ARG A 75 11.59 3.46 -11.73
C ARG A 75 10.37 2.76 -11.14
N ASN A 76 9.38 3.53 -10.72
CA ASN A 76 8.16 3.03 -10.08
C ASN A 76 8.39 2.25 -8.77
N PHE A 77 9.52 2.46 -8.09
CA PHE A 77 9.92 1.78 -6.85
C PHE A 77 8.77 1.47 -5.87
N LEU A 78 8.01 2.51 -5.45
CA LEU A 78 6.90 2.33 -4.51
C LEU A 78 5.76 1.46 -5.07
N ALA A 79 5.48 1.57 -6.38
CA ALA A 79 4.46 0.75 -7.03
C ALA A 79 4.92 -0.70 -7.17
N THR A 80 6.21 -0.92 -7.46
CA THR A 80 6.80 -2.26 -7.55
C THR A 80 6.78 -2.98 -6.20
N LEU A 81 7.23 -2.32 -5.12
CA LEU A 81 7.17 -2.90 -3.77
C LEU A 81 5.74 -3.25 -3.36
N ARG A 82 4.79 -2.35 -3.62
CA ARG A 82 3.36 -2.59 -3.35
C ARG A 82 2.83 -3.78 -4.15
N ALA A 83 3.12 -3.85 -5.45
CA ALA A 83 2.63 -4.93 -6.30
C ALA A 83 3.14 -6.29 -5.80
N ARG A 84 4.42 -6.41 -5.44
CA ARG A 84 4.98 -7.64 -4.88
C ARG A 84 4.31 -8.05 -3.56
N GLU A 85 4.07 -7.09 -2.66
CA GLU A 85 3.37 -7.36 -1.41
C GLU A 85 1.93 -7.85 -1.65
N ILE A 86 1.21 -7.21 -2.57
CA ILE A 86 -0.15 -7.59 -2.95
C ILE A 86 -0.18 -9.00 -3.55
N GLU A 87 0.73 -9.32 -4.47
CA GLU A 87 0.82 -10.64 -5.08
C GLU A 87 1.10 -11.74 -4.04
N ARG A 88 2.06 -11.50 -3.14
CA ARG A 88 2.41 -12.46 -2.08
C ARG A 88 1.22 -12.71 -1.15
N ILE A 89 0.66 -11.63 -0.59
CA ILE A 89 -0.45 -11.73 0.37
C ILE A 89 -1.72 -12.25 -0.30
N GLY A 90 -1.99 -11.83 -1.53
CA GLY A 90 -3.08 -12.34 -2.34
C GLY A 90 -2.98 -13.85 -2.54
N GLY A 91 -1.80 -14.36 -2.90
CA GLY A 91 -1.54 -15.79 -3.03
C GLY A 91 -1.75 -16.56 -1.71
N GLU A 92 -1.24 -16.06 -0.59
CA GLU A 92 -1.45 -16.66 0.74
C GLU A 92 -2.94 -16.69 1.13
N MET A 93 -3.66 -15.60 0.84
CA MET A 93 -5.10 -15.51 1.08
C MET A 93 -5.89 -16.47 0.18
N ALA A 94 -5.48 -16.66 -1.07
CA ALA A 94 -6.13 -17.58 -1.99
C ALA A 94 -6.07 -19.04 -1.51
N ALA A 95 -4.89 -19.45 -1.02
CA ALA A 95 -4.72 -20.77 -0.42
C ALA A 95 -5.62 -20.98 0.82
N THR A 96 -5.78 -19.95 1.64
CA THR A 96 -6.61 -20.01 2.86
C THR A 96 -8.11 -19.98 2.57
N ARG A 97 -8.54 -19.21 1.55
CA ARG A 97 -9.95 -19.00 1.22
C ARG A 97 -10.52 -20.01 0.23
N ASN A 98 -9.66 -20.82 -0.41
CA ASN A 98 -10.02 -21.64 -1.56
C ASN A 98 -10.74 -20.83 -2.66
N LEU A 99 -10.27 -19.59 -2.87
CA LEU A 99 -10.78 -18.65 -3.86
C LEU A 99 -9.57 -18.03 -4.57
N PRO A 100 -9.45 -18.13 -5.90
CA PRO A 100 -8.33 -17.56 -6.64
C PRO A 100 -8.12 -16.06 -6.38
N PHE A 101 -6.86 -15.64 -6.28
CA PHE A 101 -6.49 -14.24 -6.22
C PHE A 101 -6.14 -13.74 -7.62
N ARG A 102 -6.59 -12.52 -7.95
CA ARG A 102 -6.14 -11.77 -9.12
C ARG A 102 -5.79 -10.34 -8.74
N ALA A 103 -4.58 -9.90 -9.09
CA ALA A 103 -4.18 -8.51 -8.94
C ALA A 103 -4.93 -7.59 -9.92
N ALA A 104 -5.39 -6.45 -9.41
CA ALA A 104 -5.95 -5.40 -10.25
C ALA A 104 -4.84 -4.61 -10.94
N THR A 105 -5.05 -4.32 -12.22
CA THR A 105 -4.19 -3.45 -13.01
C THR A 105 -4.64 -2.00 -12.94
N ASP A 106 -3.73 -1.06 -13.21
CA ASP A 106 -4.09 0.35 -13.25
C ASP A 106 -5.05 0.63 -14.42
N GLY A 107 -6.09 1.43 -14.19
CA GLY A 107 -7.16 1.69 -15.17
C GLY A 107 -8.25 0.62 -15.19
N GLU A 108 -8.09 -0.48 -14.49
CA GLU A 108 -9.07 -1.56 -14.46
C GLU A 108 -10.33 -1.19 -13.66
N THR A 109 -11.49 -1.64 -14.15
CA THR A 109 -12.74 -1.57 -13.39
C THR A 109 -12.91 -2.83 -12.55
N VAL A 110 -12.96 -2.66 -11.23
CA VAL A 110 -13.21 -3.74 -10.27
C VAL A 110 -14.64 -3.59 -9.74
N SER A 111 -15.40 -4.68 -9.77
CA SER A 111 -16.74 -4.77 -9.20
C SER A 111 -16.87 -6.06 -8.43
N GLY A 112 -17.57 -6.05 -7.30
CA GLY A 112 -17.84 -7.23 -6.50
C GLY A 112 -18.21 -6.90 -5.07
N LYS A 113 -18.37 -7.93 -4.26
CA LYS A 113 -18.72 -7.80 -2.85
C LYS A 113 -17.51 -7.36 -2.04
N PHE A 114 -17.63 -6.24 -1.34
CA PHE A 114 -16.60 -5.82 -0.38
C PHE A 114 -16.70 -6.66 0.89
N THR A 115 -15.75 -7.58 1.14
CA THR A 115 -15.84 -8.57 2.22
C THR A 115 -14.94 -8.29 3.41
N GLY A 116 -13.98 -7.38 3.30
CA GLY A 116 -13.14 -7.01 4.42
C GLY A 116 -11.99 -6.08 4.04
N ILE A 117 -11.24 -5.65 5.06
CA ILE A 117 -10.05 -4.81 4.90
C ILE A 117 -8.85 -5.60 5.39
N ILE A 118 -7.73 -5.50 4.68
CA ILE A 118 -6.44 -5.97 5.13
C ILE A 118 -5.47 -4.81 5.28
N GLN A 119 -4.68 -4.82 6.36
CA GLN A 119 -3.62 -3.86 6.59
C GLN A 119 -2.30 -4.45 6.10
N LEU A 120 -1.74 -3.85 5.06
CA LEU A 120 -0.41 -4.15 4.51
C LEU A 120 0.58 -3.07 4.93
N SER A 121 1.89 -3.29 4.73
CA SER A 121 2.88 -2.23 4.91
C SER A 121 2.61 -1.09 3.93
N SER A 122 2.19 -1.43 2.71
CA SER A 122 1.89 -0.47 1.64
C SER A 122 0.64 0.38 1.89
N GLY A 123 -0.21 -0.01 2.84
CA GLY A 123 -1.44 0.69 3.20
C GLY A 123 -2.61 -0.26 3.48
N LYS A 124 -3.81 0.30 3.56
CA LYS A 124 -5.06 -0.48 3.70
C LYS A 124 -5.59 -0.88 2.33
N PHE A 125 -6.04 -2.12 2.21
CA PHE A 125 -6.64 -2.66 1.01
C PHE A 125 -8.00 -3.26 1.31
N ALA A 126 -8.94 -3.04 0.40
CA ALA A 126 -10.25 -3.68 0.42
C ALA A 126 -10.15 -5.02 -0.32
N VAL A 127 -10.74 -6.05 0.27
CA VAL A 127 -10.97 -7.34 -0.36
C VAL A 127 -12.29 -7.25 -1.11
N VAL A 128 -12.23 -7.36 -2.43
CA VAL A 128 -13.41 -7.38 -3.31
C VAL A 128 -13.52 -8.77 -3.91
N GLU A 129 -14.55 -9.50 -3.50
CA GLU A 129 -14.84 -10.85 -3.98
C GLU A 129 -15.80 -10.80 -5.17
N GLN A 130 -15.44 -11.52 -6.22
CA GLN A 130 -16.23 -11.78 -7.40
C GLN A 130 -16.69 -13.25 -7.38
N SER A 131 -17.43 -13.70 -8.40
CA SER A 131 -17.99 -15.05 -8.42
C SER A 131 -16.95 -16.18 -8.34
N HIS A 132 -15.72 -15.98 -8.86
CA HIS A 132 -14.70 -17.02 -8.96
C HIS A 132 -13.29 -16.57 -8.57
N GLU A 133 -13.16 -15.34 -8.09
CA GLU A 133 -11.87 -14.77 -7.71
C GLU A 133 -12.07 -13.65 -6.69
N PHE A 134 -10.99 -13.19 -6.10
CA PHE A 134 -10.98 -11.95 -5.34
C PHE A 134 -9.78 -11.09 -5.69
N THR A 135 -9.92 -9.81 -5.39
CA THR A 135 -8.90 -8.81 -5.69
C THR A 135 -8.68 -7.92 -4.48
N LEU A 136 -7.43 -7.49 -4.30
CA LEU A 136 -7.04 -6.51 -3.31
C LEU A 136 -6.88 -5.15 -3.99
N VAL A 137 -7.69 -4.17 -3.59
CA VAL A 137 -7.62 -2.81 -4.15
C VAL A 137 -7.42 -1.77 -3.05
N PRO A 138 -6.73 -0.65 -3.31
CA PRO A 138 -6.53 0.39 -2.31
C PRO A 138 -7.84 0.83 -1.65
N TRP A 139 -7.91 0.74 -0.32
CA TRP A 139 -9.11 1.08 0.43
C TRP A 139 -9.32 2.60 0.51
N ARG A 140 -10.58 3.03 0.55
CA ARG A 140 -10.96 4.41 0.86
C ARG A 140 -12.14 4.43 1.85
N PRO A 141 -12.22 5.40 2.77
CA PRO A 141 -13.29 5.47 3.76
C PRO A 141 -14.71 5.51 3.18
N VAL A 142 -14.85 5.93 1.92
CA VAL A 142 -16.13 6.05 1.23
C VAL A 142 -16.88 4.70 1.12
N ILE A 143 -16.17 3.57 1.18
CA ILE A 143 -16.76 2.23 1.14
C ILE A 143 -16.98 1.59 2.52
N ASP A 144 -16.68 2.27 3.63
CA ASP A 144 -16.76 1.66 4.97
C ASP A 144 -18.14 1.12 5.31
N ARG A 145 -19.19 1.85 4.90
CA ARG A 145 -20.59 1.46 5.10
C ARG A 145 -21.09 0.42 4.09
N ARG A 146 -20.20 -0.10 3.24
CA ARG A 146 -20.51 -1.08 2.18
C ARG A 146 -19.97 -2.47 2.49
N LEU A 147 -19.48 -2.74 3.70
CA LEU A 147 -19.06 -4.09 4.08
C LEU A 147 -20.22 -5.07 3.87
N GLY A 148 -19.93 -6.17 3.18
CA GLY A 148 -20.91 -7.18 2.77
C GLY A 148 -21.79 -6.79 1.58
N ARG A 149 -21.57 -5.64 0.94
CA ARG A 149 -22.36 -5.15 -0.21
C ARG A 149 -21.52 -5.07 -1.48
N GLU A 150 -22.21 -5.04 -2.62
CA GLU A 150 -21.61 -4.76 -3.92
C GLU A 150 -21.00 -3.35 -3.96
N VAL A 151 -19.78 -3.27 -4.48
CA VAL A 151 -19.05 -2.05 -4.78
C VAL A 151 -18.46 -2.15 -6.19
N SER A 152 -18.37 -1.02 -6.87
CA SER A 152 -17.66 -0.92 -8.14
C SER A 152 -16.78 0.32 -8.17
N GLY A 153 -15.65 0.26 -8.87
CA GLY A 153 -14.72 1.37 -8.97
C GLY A 153 -13.60 1.10 -9.95
N VAL A 154 -12.87 2.16 -10.29
CA VAL A 154 -11.73 2.10 -11.21
C VAL A 154 -10.43 2.32 -10.44
N VAL A 155 -9.47 1.42 -10.60
CA VAL A 155 -8.13 1.55 -10.01
C VAL A 155 -7.35 2.64 -10.77
N ARG A 156 -6.76 3.59 -10.04
CA ARG A 156 -5.99 4.70 -10.61
C ARG A 156 -4.81 5.08 -9.73
N GLY A 157 -3.59 4.96 -10.25
CA GLY A 157 -2.36 5.48 -9.64
C GLY A 157 -2.14 5.04 -8.19
N GLY A 158 -2.53 3.82 -7.83
CA GLY A 158 -2.46 3.33 -6.44
C GLY A 158 -3.59 3.80 -5.52
N SER A 159 -4.71 4.26 -6.09
CA SER A 159 -5.97 4.57 -5.42
C SER A 159 -7.14 3.92 -6.16
N VAL A 160 -8.36 4.05 -5.64
CA VAL A 160 -9.60 3.61 -6.30
C VAL A 160 -10.61 4.74 -6.36
N SER A 161 -11.19 4.95 -7.53
CA SER A 161 -12.35 5.82 -7.72
C SER A 161 -13.63 4.98 -7.63
N TRP A 162 -14.23 4.94 -6.45
CA TRP A 162 -15.46 4.20 -6.19
C TRP A 162 -16.69 4.87 -6.81
N GLN A 163 -17.49 4.10 -7.54
CA GLN A 163 -18.74 4.51 -8.14
C GLN A 163 -19.90 4.09 -7.24
N LEU A 164 -20.16 4.88 -6.19
CA LEU A 164 -21.22 4.59 -5.22
C LEU A 164 -22.56 5.17 -5.71
N GLY A 165 -23.09 4.61 -6.80
CA GLY A 165 -24.41 4.95 -7.35
C GLY A 165 -25.49 3.98 -6.86
N ARG A 166 -26.71 4.49 -6.62
CA ARG A 166 -27.93 3.68 -6.37
C ARG A 166 -27.95 2.50 -7.35
N GLN A 167 -28.15 1.29 -6.85
CA GLN A 167 -28.76 0.22 -7.65
C GLN A 167 -29.96 0.87 -8.34
N ARG A 168 -29.84 1.07 -9.66
CA ARG A 168 -31.03 1.26 -10.48
C ARG A 168 -31.79 -0.04 -10.31
N GLY A 169 -32.87 0.01 -9.53
CA GLY A 169 -33.91 -0.99 -9.64
C GLY A 169 -34.22 -1.13 -11.12
N LEU A 170 -34.21 -2.35 -11.60
CA LEU A 170 -34.86 -2.71 -12.85
C LEU A 170 -36.32 -2.25 -12.70
N GLY A 171 -36.62 -1.08 -13.24
CA GLY A 171 -37.98 -0.67 -13.51
C GLY A 171 -38.43 -1.52 -14.69
N LEU A 172 -39.35 -2.44 -14.41
CA LEU A 172 -40.25 -3.02 -15.40
C LEU A 172 -41.07 -1.92 -16.07
#